data_AF-A0A7Y9DVH8-F1
#
_entry.id   AF-A0A7Y9DVH8-F1
#
_cell.length_a   1.000
_cell.length_b   1.000
_cell.length_c   1.000
_cell.angle_alpha   90.00
_cell.angle_beta   90.00
_cell.angle_gamma   90.00
#
_symmetry.space_group_name_H-M   'P 1'
#
loop_
_entity.id
_entity.type
_entity.pdbx_description
1 polymer ?
#
loop_
_entity_poly.entity_id
_entity_poly.type
_entity_poly.pdbx_seq_one_letter_code
_entity_poly.pdbx_strand_id
1 'polypeptide(L)'
;MDCERCREAISAGLDGEAGARESARAEEHRQGCAACRTWAELAAVVTRRVRTGPADPAPDLSTAILGPEAALSGAACGCAATCGCGCQQGRSCRCAPQVA
;
A
#
# COMPACT_ATOMS: atom_id res chain seq x y z
N MET A 1 -3.52 -0.17 27.81
CA MET A 1 -4.28 1.11 27.84
C MET A 1 -5.75 0.83 27.54
N ASP A 2 -6.66 1.77 27.82
CA ASP A 2 -8.07 1.69 27.41
C ASP A 2 -8.25 2.05 25.92
N CYS A 3 -9.45 1.80 25.39
CA CYS A 3 -9.75 2.02 23.97
C CYS A 3 -9.69 3.50 23.58
N GLU A 4 -10.07 4.42 24.47
CA GLU A 4 -10.11 5.85 24.16
C GLU A 4 -8.70 6.40 23.95
N ARG A 5 -7.80 6.15 24.91
CA ARG A 5 -6.39 6.53 24.78
C ARG A 5 -5.71 5.82 23.61
N CYS A 6 -6.12 4.58 23.29
CA CYS A 6 -5.58 3.86 22.14
C CYS A 6 -5.96 4.58 20.84
N ARG A 7 -7.22 4.98 20.68
CA ARG A 7 -7.68 5.74 19.51
C ARG A 7 -7.00 7.10 19.39
N GLU A 8 -6.83 7.80 20.51
CA GLU A 8 -6.08 9.06 20.56
C GLU A 8 -4.65 8.88 20.06
N ALA A 9 -3.91 7.90 20.60
CA ALA A 9 -2.54 7.62 20.18
C ALA A 9 -2.43 7.19 18.71
N ILE A 10 -3.39 6.43 18.19
CA ILE A 10 -3.43 6.07 16.76
C ILE A 10 -3.71 7.31 15.90
N SER A 11 -4.63 8.18 16.32
CA SER A 11 -4.90 9.45 15.62
C SER A 11 -3.64 10.31 15.55
N ALA A 12 -2.99 10.55 16.69
CA ALA A 12 -1.73 11.28 16.75
C ALA A 12 -0.65 10.61 15.86
N GLY A 13 -0.64 9.28 15.77
CA GLY A 13 0.27 8.54 14.89
C GLY A 13 0.01 8.80 13.40
N LEU A 14 -1.25 8.93 12.98
CA LEU A 14 -1.62 9.29 11.61
C LEU A 14 -1.23 10.74 11.27
N ASP A 15 -1.17 11.61 12.27
CA ASP A 15 -0.77 13.00 12.13
C ASP A 15 0.75 13.20 12.28
N GLY A 16 1.49 12.17 12.71
CA GLY A 16 2.93 12.22 12.94
C GLY A 16 3.33 12.84 14.29
N GLU A 17 2.38 12.96 15.20
CA GLU A 17 2.53 13.64 16.49
C GLU A 17 2.70 12.65 17.68
N ALA A 18 2.45 11.36 17.46
CA ALA A 18 2.55 10.36 18.52
C ALA A 18 4.01 10.07 18.93
N GLY A 19 4.26 10.04 20.24
CA GLY A 19 5.54 9.62 20.79
C GLY A 19 5.76 8.10 20.70
N ALA A 20 7.02 7.66 20.61
CA ALA A 20 7.37 6.24 20.46
C ALA A 20 6.75 5.31 21.53
N ARG A 21 6.69 5.77 22.78
CA ARG A 21 6.11 4.99 23.90
C ARG A 21 4.60 4.84 23.78
N GLU A 22 3.91 5.87 23.31
CA GLU A 22 2.45 5.85 23.12
C GLU A 22 2.09 4.95 21.95
N SER A 23 2.83 5.06 20.84
CA SER A 23 2.70 4.19 19.68
C SER A 23 2.88 2.71 20.04
N ALA A 24 3.90 2.37 20.83
CA ALA A 24 4.12 1.00 21.27
C ALA A 24 2.96 0.44 22.12
N ARG A 25 2.44 1.24 23.07
CA ARG A 25 1.30 0.86 23.91
C ARG A 25 0.00 0.72 23.11
N ALA A 26 -0.20 1.59 22.12
CA ALA A 26 -1.36 1.53 21.24
C ALA A 26 -1.32 0.28 20.36
N GLU A 27 -0.16 -0.07 19.82
CA GLU A 27 0.01 -1.29 19.03
C GLU A 27 -0.23 -2.55 19.87
N GLU A 28 0.31 -2.62 21.09
CA GLU A 28 0.04 -3.71 22.04
C GLU A 28 -1.47 -3.88 22.28
N HIS A 29 -2.21 -2.80 22.53
CA HIS A 29 -3.66 -2.85 22.69
C HIS A 29 -4.37 -3.28 21.40
N ARG A 30 -3.92 -2.81 20.23
CA ARG A 30 -4.51 -3.12 18.93
C ARG A 30 -4.40 -4.61 18.58
N GLN A 31 -3.34 -5.28 19.02
CA GLN A 31 -3.21 -6.73 18.87
C GLN A 31 -4.32 -7.49 19.62
N GLY A 32 -4.72 -7.01 20.80
CA GLY A 32 -5.77 -7.63 21.61
C GLY A 32 -7.21 -7.18 21.30
N CYS A 33 -7.40 -6.01 20.67
CA CYS A 33 -8.72 -5.39 20.55
C CYS A 33 -9.18 -5.25 19.08
N ALA A 34 -10.17 -6.06 18.69
CA ALA A 34 -10.76 -6.01 17.35
C ALA A 34 -11.38 -4.66 17.01
N ALA A 35 -12.08 -4.04 17.96
CA ALA A 35 -12.69 -2.72 17.76
C ALA A 35 -11.65 -1.63 17.46
N CYS A 36 -10.47 -1.68 18.10
CA CYS A 36 -9.40 -0.73 17.84
C CYS A 36 -8.66 -1.02 16.52
N ARG A 37 -8.61 -2.28 16.05
CA ARG A 37 -8.13 -2.60 14.69
C ARG A 37 -9.04 -1.99 13.63
N THR A 38 -10.34 -2.28 13.71
CA THR A 38 -11.34 -1.74 12.77
C THR A 38 -11.35 -0.22 12.80
N TRP A 39 -11.30 0.38 14.00
CA TRP A 39 -11.25 1.83 14.12
C TRP A 39 -9.99 2.41 13.46
N ALA A 40 -8.81 1.80 13.64
CA ALA A 40 -7.56 2.27 13.04
C ALA A 40 -7.60 2.25 11.51
N GLU A 41 -8.16 1.19 10.92
CA GLU A 41 -8.35 1.08 9.47
C GLU A 41 -9.27 2.19 8.94
N LEU A 42 -10.41 2.42 9.62
CA LEU A 42 -11.36 3.47 9.25
C LEU A 42 -10.74 4.87 9.40
N ALA A 43 -10.03 5.12 10.49
CA ALA A 43 -9.34 6.38 10.74
C ALA A 43 -8.31 6.66 9.63
N ALA A 44 -7.48 5.66 9.27
CA ALA A 44 -6.50 5.80 8.19
C ALA A 44 -7.15 6.13 6.83
N VAL A 45 -8.30 5.51 6.52
CA VAL A 45 -9.07 5.82 5.31
C VAL A 45 -9.57 7.27 5.31
N VAL A 46 -10.15 7.73 6.42
CA VAL A 46 -10.67 9.10 6.54
C VAL A 46 -9.52 10.11 6.46
N THR A 47 -8.44 9.93 7.22
CA THR A 47 -7.27 10.81 7.21
C THR A 47 -6.69 10.93 5.81
N ARG A 48 -6.56 9.82 5.07
CA ARG A 48 -6.11 9.86 3.67
C ARG A 48 -7.04 10.71 2.83
N ARG A 49 -8.35 10.43 2.84
CA ARG A 49 -9.33 11.16 2.01
C ARG A 49 -9.34 12.66 2.25
N VAL A 50 -9.16 13.08 3.50
CA VAL A 50 -9.14 14.50 3.87
C VAL A 50 -7.84 15.17 3.43
N ARG A 51 -6.71 14.47 3.48
CA ARG A 51 -5.38 15.04 3.18
C ARG A 51 -4.98 14.95 1.71
N THR A 52 -5.49 13.99 0.96
CA THR A 52 -5.16 13.82 -0.46
C THR A 52 -6.02 14.71 -1.33
N GLY A 53 -5.40 15.64 -2.03
CA GLY A 53 -5.97 16.40 -3.13
C GLY A 53 -5.33 16.03 -4.47
N PRO A 54 -5.83 16.59 -5.59
CA PRO A 54 -5.14 16.55 -6.86
C PRO A 54 -3.70 17.06 -6.69
N ALA A 55 -2.74 16.32 -7.22
CA ALA A 55 -1.36 16.79 -7.28
C ALA A 55 -1.23 17.83 -8.39
N ASP A 56 -0.42 18.86 -8.16
CA ASP A 56 -0.01 19.75 -9.24
C ASP A 56 0.77 18.96 -10.30
N PRO A 57 0.69 19.35 -11.58
CA PRO A 57 1.47 18.71 -12.63
C PRO A 57 2.96 18.75 -12.30
N ALA A 58 3.59 17.57 -12.25
CA ALA A 58 5.01 17.42 -11.98
C ALA A 58 5.63 16.40 -12.96
N PRO A 59 6.95 16.48 -13.22
CA PRO A 59 7.65 15.48 -14.00
C PRO A 59 7.47 14.08 -13.40
N ASP A 60 7.30 13.07 -14.26
CA ASP A 60 7.27 11.67 -13.81
C ASP A 60 8.69 11.23 -13.40
N LEU A 61 8.86 10.91 -12.11
CA LEU A 61 10.11 10.43 -11.53
C LEU A 61 10.09 8.93 -11.22
N SER A 62 9.07 8.20 -11.66
CA SER A 62 8.86 6.78 -11.34
C SER A 62 10.09 5.92 -11.64
N THR A 63 10.66 6.01 -12.85
CA THR A 63 11.88 5.29 -13.25
C THR A 63 13.10 5.66 -12.41
N ALA A 64 13.23 6.94 -12.03
CA ALA A 64 14.37 7.41 -11.24
C ALA A 64 14.29 6.94 -9.78
N ILE A 65 13.08 6.86 -9.21
CA ILE A 65 12.85 6.45 -7.82
C ILE A 65 12.90 4.94 -7.68
N LEU A 66 12.20 4.22 -8.56
CA LEU A 66 12.03 2.77 -8.44
C LEU A 66 13.17 1.97 -9.09
N GLY A 67 14.00 2.63 -9.90
CA GLY A 67 15.05 1.98 -10.68
C GLY A 67 14.51 1.27 -11.95
N PRO A 68 15.42 0.90 -12.87
CA PRO A 68 15.05 0.31 -14.16
C PRO A 68 14.38 -1.07 -14.05
N GLU A 69 14.57 -1.78 -12.94
CA GLU A 69 13.98 -3.10 -12.69
C GLU A 69 12.50 -3.06 -12.31
N ALA A 70 12.01 -1.93 -11.77
CA ALA A 70 10.60 -1.77 -11.41
C ALA A 70 9.68 -1.47 -12.59
N ALA A 71 10.24 -1.12 -13.75
CA ALA A 71 9.50 -1.03 -15.01
C ALA A 71 9.06 -2.41 -15.55
N LEU A 72 9.49 -3.51 -14.92
CA LEU A 72 9.07 -4.87 -15.23
C LEU A 72 7.76 -5.26 -14.51
N SER A 73 6.79 -4.35 -14.43
CA SER A 73 5.40 -4.84 -14.40
C SER A 73 5.15 -5.40 -15.80
N GLY A 74 4.89 -6.70 -15.87
CA GLY A 74 5.01 -7.51 -17.09
C GLY A 74 4.40 -6.89 -18.34
N ALA A 75 4.81 -7.41 -19.51
CA ALA A 75 4.21 -7.04 -20.80
C ALA A 75 2.68 -6.97 -20.66
N ALA A 76 1.99 -6.12 -21.43
CA ALA A 76 0.54 -5.89 -21.30
C ALA A 76 -0.33 -7.18 -21.30
N CYS A 77 0.22 -8.33 -21.67
CA CYS A 77 -0.35 -9.66 -21.57
C CYS A 77 -0.05 -10.46 -20.26
N GLY A 78 0.70 -9.93 -19.30
CA GLY A 78 1.02 -10.56 -18.00
C GLY A 78 2.15 -11.62 -18.02
N CYS A 79 2.90 -11.77 -19.10
CA CYS A 79 3.97 -12.77 -19.21
C CYS A 79 5.31 -12.27 -18.63
N ALA A 80 6.16 -13.22 -18.20
CA ALA A 80 7.56 -12.95 -17.87
C ALA A 80 8.33 -12.39 -19.09
N ALA A 81 9.34 -11.56 -18.85
CA ALA A 81 10.12 -10.87 -19.89
C ALA A 81 10.87 -11.83 -20.85
N THR A 82 11.03 -13.10 -20.49
CA THR A 82 11.67 -14.15 -21.30
C THR A 82 10.68 -14.98 -22.13
N CYS A 83 9.40 -14.62 -22.15
CA CYS A 83 8.38 -15.42 -22.81
C CYS A 83 8.47 -15.34 -24.34
N GLY A 84 8.69 -16.48 -25.00
CA GLY A 84 8.78 -16.60 -26.47
C GLY A 84 7.43 -16.66 -27.20
N CYS A 85 6.31 -16.26 -26.57
CA CYS A 85 4.97 -16.49 -27.11
C CYS A 85 4.55 -15.56 -28.28
N GLY A 86 5.28 -14.48 -28.56
CA GLY A 86 5.06 -13.63 -29.73
C GLY A 86 3.74 -12.83 -29.75
N CYS A 87 3.07 -12.62 -28.60
CA CYS A 87 1.73 -12.02 -28.50
C CYS A 87 1.62 -10.50 -28.79
N GLN A 88 2.53 -9.91 -29.58
CA GLN A 88 2.59 -8.45 -29.81
C GLN A 88 1.47 -7.89 -30.73
N GLN A 89 0.41 -8.67 -31.03
CA GLN A 89 -0.63 -8.30 -32.01
C GLN A 89 -2.07 -8.65 -31.55
N GLY A 90 -2.37 -8.53 -30.24
CA GLY A 90 -3.76 -8.59 -29.76
C GLY A 90 -4.41 -9.97 -29.71
N ARG A 91 -3.62 -11.07 -29.68
CA ARG A 91 -4.14 -12.43 -29.45
C ARG A 91 -4.13 -12.79 -27.97
N SER A 92 -5.11 -13.57 -27.52
CA SER A 92 -5.17 -14.09 -26.14
C SER A 92 -4.05 -15.09 -25.85
N CYS A 93 -3.39 -14.94 -24.70
CA CYS A 93 -2.36 -15.85 -24.23
C CYS A 93 -2.95 -17.26 -23.97
N ARG A 94 -2.26 -18.32 -24.39
CA ARG A 94 -2.70 -19.72 -24.25
C ARG A 94 -1.82 -20.58 -23.35
N CYS A 95 -0.89 -19.99 -22.60
CA CYS A 95 -0.06 -20.75 -21.68
C CYS A 95 -0.84 -21.06 -20.39
N ALA A 96 -1.07 -22.35 -20.11
CA ALA A 96 -1.32 -22.79 -18.74
C ALA A 96 0.03 -22.77 -17.99
N PRO A 97 0.09 -22.32 -16.73
CA PRO A 97 1.33 -22.36 -15.97
C PRO A 97 1.78 -23.83 -15.81
N GLN A 98 2.87 -24.21 -16.45
CA GLN A 98 3.60 -25.41 -16.07
C GLN A 98 4.46 -25.03 -14.86
N VAL A 99 4.07 -25.54 -13.70
CA VAL A 99 4.88 -25.48 -12.48
C VAL A 99 6.02 -26.48 -12.67
N ALA A 100 7.26 -26.01 -12.68
CA ALA A 100 8.47 -26.80 -12.54
C ALA A 100 9.11 -26.48 -11.20
#